data_AF-A0A4R5LF84-F1
#
_entry.id   AF-A0A4R5LF84-F1
#
_cell.length_a   1.000
_cell.length_b   1.000
_cell.length_c   1.000
_cell.angle_alpha   90.00
_cell.angle_beta   90.00
_cell.angle_gamma   90.00
#
_symmetry.space_group_name_H-M   'P 1'
#
loop_
_entity.id
_entity.type
_entity.pdbx_description
1 polymer ?
#
loop_
_entity_poly.entity_id
_entity_poly.type
_entity_poly.pdbx_seq_one_letter_code
_entity_poly.pdbx_strand_id
1 'polypeptide(L)'
;MTTIHLIYGEPAATALRQALETAGRPDRVIALRDDLTVGPLRDIDVASNPGVVQRAAFWERLGDAPPALAHDDCAALNALEADDSHVVIWHTHDAAHQLALRRVCYRLRDVPQRLNEVRLTADEISGPNAAARIEARLPDAAPISVLRITRLALEWQEAKFANGETRRWRDNTFTSGTWSDLDAMILDVLDAHEDRPAGASWLASDALGAALTRGGAGFTVGEPVVLWRLRELCAAEELRLRDDMCAACAPLAAAARAARPPLPQTAAHLSLPR
;
A
#
# COMPACT_ATOMS: atom_id res chain seq x y z
N MET A 1 0.56 32.37 -4.88
CA MET A 1 -0.39 31.24 -5.01
C MET A 1 0.24 30.07 -4.28
N THR A 2 -0.47 29.47 -3.33
CA THR A 2 0.01 28.30 -2.57
C THR A 2 -0.20 27.04 -3.41
N THR A 3 0.84 26.23 -3.59
CA THR A 3 0.74 24.94 -4.29
C THR A 3 0.72 23.82 -3.25
N ILE A 4 -0.15 22.82 -3.47
CA ILE A 4 -0.18 21.60 -2.66
C ILE A 4 0.42 20.47 -3.50
N HIS A 5 1.45 19.84 -2.98
CA HIS A 5 2.12 18.70 -3.59
C HIS A 5 1.62 17.41 -2.94
N LEU A 6 1.20 16.44 -3.74
CA LEU A 6 0.85 15.09 -3.28
C LEU A 6 1.83 14.07 -3.83
N ILE A 7 2.22 13.12 -2.98
CA ILE A 7 3.00 11.95 -3.38
C ILE A 7 2.62 10.76 -2.50
N TYR A 8 2.64 9.56 -3.08
CA TYR A 8 2.47 8.33 -2.32
C TYR A 8 3.75 7.97 -1.57
N GLY A 9 3.60 7.57 -0.30
CA GLY A 9 4.68 7.09 0.56
C GLY A 9 5.42 8.20 1.33
N GLU A 10 5.59 7.99 2.64
CA GLU A 10 6.28 8.95 3.51
C GLU A 10 7.76 9.20 3.15
N PRO A 11 8.56 8.20 2.74
CA PRO A 11 9.94 8.45 2.32
C PRO A 11 10.03 9.42 1.12
N ALA A 12 9.17 9.23 0.12
CA ALA A 12 9.12 10.09 -1.05
C ALA A 12 8.58 11.49 -0.72
N ALA A 13 7.59 11.59 0.17
CA ALA A 13 7.10 12.86 0.70
C ALA A 13 8.16 13.63 1.49
N THR A 14 8.97 12.93 2.29
CA THR A 14 10.08 13.52 3.04
C THR A 14 11.13 14.10 2.10
N ALA A 15 11.53 13.35 1.07
CA ALA A 15 12.46 13.84 0.06
C ALA A 15 11.89 15.05 -0.71
N LEU A 16 10.60 15.07 -1.02
CA LEU A 16 9.93 16.20 -1.66
C LEU A 16 9.85 17.44 -0.77
N ARG A 17 9.59 17.29 0.54
CA ARG A 17 9.64 18.41 1.51
C ARG A 17 11.03 19.03 1.54
N GLN A 18 12.07 18.19 1.66
CA GLN A 18 13.47 18.66 1.64
C GLN A 18 13.83 19.37 0.33
N ALA A 19 13.36 18.86 -0.82
CA ALA A 19 13.57 19.49 -2.12
C ALA A 19 12.92 20.89 -2.20
N LEU A 20 11.69 21.03 -1.72
CA LEU A 20 10.97 22.30 -1.70
C LEU A 20 11.61 23.31 -0.74
N GLU A 21 12.02 22.86 0.45
CA GLU A 21 12.76 23.67 1.42
C GLU A 21 14.07 24.20 0.83
N THR A 22 14.84 23.33 0.17
CA THR A 22 16.10 23.70 -0.52
C THR A 22 15.86 24.73 -1.62
N ALA A 23 14.77 24.56 -2.37
CA ALA A 23 14.35 25.51 -3.42
C ALA A 23 13.70 26.81 -2.87
N GLY A 24 13.59 26.97 -1.54
CA GLY A 24 12.96 28.13 -0.91
C GLY A 24 11.45 28.26 -1.19
N ARG A 25 10.77 27.15 -1.48
CA ARG A 25 9.34 27.11 -1.79
C ARG A 25 8.54 26.74 -0.53
N PRO A 26 7.70 27.64 0.02
CA PRO A 26 6.88 27.37 1.20
C PRO A 26 5.62 26.54 0.88
N ASP A 27 5.69 25.68 -0.14
CA ASP A 27 4.57 24.87 -0.60
C ASP A 27 4.28 23.71 0.35
N ARG A 28 3.01 23.29 0.41
CA ARG A 28 2.57 22.23 1.33
C ARG A 28 2.73 20.87 0.68
N VAL A 29 3.24 19.88 1.41
CA VAL A 29 3.33 18.48 0.97
C VAL A 29 2.37 17.60 1.76
N ILE A 30 1.56 16.80 1.06
CA ILE A 30 0.69 15.77 1.62
C ILE A 30 1.22 14.40 1.18
N ALA A 31 1.55 13.56 2.15
CA ALA A 31 1.87 12.16 1.91
C ALA A 31 0.58 11.33 1.90
N LEU A 32 0.28 10.67 0.79
CA LEU A 32 -0.74 9.62 0.76
C LEU A 32 -0.07 8.31 1.19
N ARG A 33 -0.58 7.67 2.24
CA ARG A 33 0.10 6.55 2.90
C ARG A 33 -0.62 5.22 2.74
N ASP A 34 -1.90 5.25 2.37
CA ASP A 34 -2.73 4.07 2.23
C ASP A 34 -2.36 3.29 0.95
N ASP A 35 -1.80 2.09 1.08
CA ASP A 35 -1.41 1.26 -0.06
C ASP A 35 -2.64 0.65 -0.75
N LEU A 36 -3.13 1.33 -1.78
CA LEU A 36 -4.32 0.96 -2.55
C LEU A 36 -4.13 -0.31 -3.39
N THR A 37 -2.91 -0.84 -3.52
CA THR A 37 -2.63 -2.03 -4.33
C THR A 37 -3.23 -3.30 -3.74
N VAL A 38 -3.58 -3.28 -2.45
CA VAL A 38 -4.13 -4.43 -1.73
C VAL A 38 -5.40 -4.09 -0.97
N GLY A 39 -6.19 -5.13 -0.70
CA GLY A 39 -7.36 -5.06 0.18
C GLY A 39 -8.58 -4.36 -0.47
N PRO A 40 -9.64 -4.13 0.32
CA PRO A 40 -10.88 -3.58 -0.19
C PRO A 40 -10.73 -2.10 -0.57
N LEU A 41 -11.34 -1.71 -1.69
CA LEU A 41 -11.50 -0.32 -2.13
C LEU A 41 -12.96 0.07 -2.40
N ARG A 42 -13.88 -0.89 -2.37
CA ARG A 42 -15.29 -0.59 -2.60
C ARG A 42 -15.77 0.49 -1.62
N ASP A 43 -16.42 1.51 -2.17
CA ASP A 43 -16.99 2.63 -1.43
C ASP A 43 -16.00 3.45 -0.57
N ILE A 44 -14.69 3.37 -0.83
CA ILE A 44 -13.65 4.08 -0.06
C ILE A 44 -13.80 5.61 -0.10
N ASP A 45 -14.38 6.17 -1.17
CA ASP A 45 -14.63 7.61 -1.31
C ASP A 45 -16.10 8.00 -1.05
N VAL A 46 -16.93 7.09 -0.53
CA VAL A 46 -18.33 7.39 -0.23
C VAL A 46 -18.43 8.11 1.11
N ALA A 47 -19.15 9.23 1.14
CA ALA A 47 -19.23 10.14 2.29
C ALA A 47 -19.74 9.50 3.60
N SER A 48 -20.52 8.41 3.53
CA SER A 48 -20.97 7.65 4.71
C SER A 48 -19.89 6.74 5.32
N ASN A 49 -18.68 6.73 4.75
CA ASN A 49 -17.48 5.99 5.18
C ASN A 49 -17.56 4.44 5.30
N PRO A 50 -18.49 3.69 4.65
CA PRO A 50 -18.51 2.24 4.81
C PRO A 50 -17.25 1.55 4.27
N GLY A 51 -16.64 2.08 3.20
CA GLY A 51 -15.40 1.55 2.62
C GLY A 51 -14.17 1.83 3.47
N VAL A 52 -14.09 3.02 4.09
CA VAL A 52 -12.97 3.40 4.96
C VAL A 52 -12.88 2.48 6.18
N VAL A 53 -14.02 2.13 6.79
CA VAL A 53 -14.09 1.19 7.92
C VAL A 53 -13.60 -0.20 7.52
N GLN A 54 -14.04 -0.72 6.37
CA GLN A 54 -13.56 -2.02 5.86
C GLN A 54 -12.06 -2.03 5.60
N ARG A 55 -11.53 -0.89 5.14
CA ARG A 55 -10.11 -0.73 4.85
C ARG A 55 -9.25 -0.59 6.10
N ALA A 56 -9.73 0.13 7.11
CA ALA A 56 -9.11 0.16 8.44
C ALA A 56 -9.06 -1.24 9.04
N ALA A 57 -10.18 -1.98 9.02
CA ALA A 57 -10.23 -3.36 9.50
C ALA A 57 -9.32 -4.31 8.71
N PHE A 58 -9.09 -4.05 7.41
CA PHE A 58 -8.11 -4.79 6.63
C PHE A 58 -6.69 -4.54 7.15
N TRP A 59 -6.28 -3.29 7.32
CA TRP A 59 -4.96 -2.94 7.83
C TRP A 59 -4.71 -3.48 9.23
N GLU A 60 -5.71 -3.43 10.12
CA GLU A 60 -5.64 -4.01 11.47
C GLU A 60 -5.35 -5.52 11.46
N ARG A 61 -5.87 -6.26 10.46
CA ARG A 61 -5.60 -7.71 10.32
C ARG A 61 -4.17 -8.01 9.87
N LEU A 62 -3.54 -7.13 9.09
CA LEU A 62 -2.19 -7.34 8.58
C LEU A 62 -1.13 -7.20 9.68
N GLY A 63 -1.41 -6.44 10.75
CA GLY A 63 -0.50 -6.21 11.87
C GLY A 63 -0.25 -4.71 12.08
N ASP A 64 0.97 -4.33 12.45
CA ASP A 64 1.43 -3.00 12.91
C ASP A 64 1.17 -1.78 11.98
N ALA A 65 0.26 -1.87 11.02
CA ALA A 65 -0.23 -0.74 10.24
C ALA A 65 -1.09 0.20 11.10
N PRO A 66 -0.89 1.53 11.01
CA PRO A 66 -1.74 2.48 11.72
C PRO A 66 -3.21 2.35 11.27
N PRO A 67 -4.17 2.17 12.18
CA PRO A 67 -5.60 1.99 11.81
C PRO A 67 -6.18 3.24 11.11
N ALA A 68 -5.57 4.41 11.34
CA ALA A 68 -6.02 5.68 10.79
C ALA A 68 -5.56 5.93 9.34
N LEU A 69 -4.72 5.09 8.73
CA LEU A 69 -4.14 5.34 7.38
C LEU A 69 -5.18 5.75 6.34
N ALA A 70 -6.20 4.90 6.16
CA ALA A 70 -7.25 5.15 5.17
C ALA A 70 -8.11 6.37 5.52
N HIS A 71 -8.35 6.59 6.82
CA HIS A 71 -9.13 7.74 7.30
C HIS A 71 -8.38 9.06 7.04
N ASP A 72 -7.10 9.12 7.37
CA ASP A 72 -6.26 10.30 7.21
C ASP A 72 -6.11 10.68 5.73
N ASP A 73 -5.89 9.71 4.85
CA ASP A 73 -5.82 9.94 3.40
C ASP A 73 -7.17 10.45 2.85
N CYS A 74 -8.30 9.88 3.30
CA CYS A 74 -9.63 10.40 2.96
C CYS A 74 -9.84 11.83 3.45
N ALA A 75 -9.46 12.14 4.69
CA ALA A 75 -9.58 13.47 5.26
C ALA A 75 -8.72 14.48 4.50
N ALA A 76 -7.49 14.11 4.13
CA ALA A 76 -6.60 14.94 3.32
C ALA A 76 -7.20 15.23 1.94
N LEU A 77 -7.79 14.24 1.27
CA LEU A 77 -8.44 14.42 -0.03
C LEU A 77 -9.71 15.26 0.07
N ASN A 78 -10.51 15.11 1.14
CA ASN A 78 -11.68 15.95 1.38
C ASN A 78 -11.29 17.42 1.61
N ALA A 79 -10.23 17.66 2.39
CA ALA A 79 -9.70 18.99 2.60
C ALA A 79 -9.17 19.60 1.29
N LEU A 80 -8.56 18.78 0.42
CA LEU A 80 -8.05 19.21 -0.88
C LEU A 80 -9.16 19.64 -1.85
N GLU A 81 -10.29 18.92 -1.85
CA GLU A 81 -11.48 19.28 -2.63
C GLU A 81 -12.10 20.61 -2.19
N ALA A 82 -12.07 20.89 -0.88
CA ALA A 82 -12.60 22.14 -0.31
C ALA A 82 -11.64 23.34 -0.45
N ASP A 83 -10.37 23.09 -0.77
CA ASP A 83 -9.34 24.12 -1.04
C ASP A 83 -9.40 24.56 -2.51
N ASP A 84 -8.84 25.72 -2.86
CA ASP A 84 -8.75 26.26 -4.24
C ASP A 84 -7.30 26.26 -4.80
N SER A 85 -6.31 25.86 -4.00
CA SER A 85 -4.90 25.79 -4.38
C SER A 85 -4.66 24.87 -5.60
N HIS A 86 -3.63 25.22 -6.38
CA HIS A 86 -3.10 24.32 -7.40
C HIS A 86 -2.53 23.06 -6.75
N VAL A 87 -2.70 21.94 -7.45
CA VAL A 87 -2.34 20.62 -6.96
C VAL A 87 -1.33 19.99 -7.91
N VAL A 88 -0.19 19.54 -7.39
CA VAL A 88 0.82 18.81 -8.16
C VAL A 88 0.92 17.39 -7.61
N ILE A 89 0.53 16.40 -8.39
CA ILE A 89 0.71 14.99 -8.02
C ILE A 89 2.00 14.42 -8.61
N TRP A 90 2.85 13.91 -7.73
CA TRP A 90 4.13 13.29 -8.06
C TRP A 90 3.96 11.78 -8.08
N HIS A 91 4.33 11.16 -9.18
CA HIS A 91 4.10 9.74 -9.34
C HIS A 91 5.18 9.04 -10.15
N THR A 92 5.46 7.79 -9.78
CA THR A 92 6.27 6.87 -10.57
C THR A 92 5.39 5.97 -11.42
N HIS A 93 5.99 4.98 -12.07
CA HIS A 93 5.26 3.90 -12.72
C HIS A 93 4.87 2.75 -11.77
N ASP A 94 5.15 2.87 -10.46
CA ASP A 94 4.72 1.89 -9.47
C ASP A 94 3.19 1.90 -9.31
N ALA A 95 2.62 0.72 -9.06
CA ALA A 95 1.18 0.51 -8.95
C ALA A 95 0.50 1.39 -7.90
N ALA A 96 1.13 1.60 -6.73
CA ALA A 96 0.56 2.40 -5.66
C ALA A 96 0.49 3.88 -6.05
N HIS A 97 1.56 4.40 -6.66
CA HIS A 97 1.58 5.75 -7.24
C HIS A 97 0.54 5.91 -8.36
N GLN A 98 0.36 4.89 -9.19
CA GLN A 98 -0.61 4.88 -10.27
C GLN A 98 -2.06 4.84 -9.77
N LEU A 99 -2.36 4.14 -8.66
CA LEU A 99 -3.67 4.19 -8.00
C LEU A 99 -3.91 5.53 -7.33
N ALA A 100 -2.92 6.08 -6.63
CA ALA A 100 -3.00 7.39 -6.00
C ALA A 100 -3.29 8.50 -7.03
N LEU A 101 -2.62 8.48 -8.18
CA LEU A 101 -2.88 9.38 -9.31
C LEU A 101 -4.34 9.34 -9.77
N ARG A 102 -4.86 8.12 -9.98
CA ARG A 102 -6.25 7.91 -10.42
C ARG A 102 -7.26 8.38 -9.39
N ARG A 103 -7.01 8.06 -8.12
CA ARG A 103 -7.85 8.52 -7.00
C ARG A 103 -7.88 10.04 -6.91
N VAL A 104 -6.73 10.72 -6.97
CA VAL A 104 -6.67 12.19 -6.94
C VAL A 104 -7.37 12.80 -8.15
N CYS A 105 -7.16 12.27 -9.35
CA CYS A 105 -7.87 12.72 -10.55
C CYS A 105 -9.39 12.53 -10.42
N TYR A 106 -9.83 11.41 -9.82
CA TYR A 106 -11.25 11.18 -9.54
C TYR A 106 -11.80 12.22 -8.56
N ARG A 107 -11.12 12.46 -7.43
CA ARG A 107 -11.58 13.41 -6.40
C ARG A 107 -11.69 14.84 -6.96
N LEU A 108 -10.67 15.29 -7.69
CA LEU A 108 -10.59 16.67 -8.22
C LEU A 108 -11.13 16.83 -9.65
N ARG A 109 -11.88 15.85 -10.18
CA ARG A 109 -12.36 15.87 -11.58
C ARG A 109 -13.27 17.06 -11.92
N ASP A 110 -13.93 17.63 -10.93
CA ASP A 110 -14.86 18.75 -11.11
C ASP A 110 -14.14 20.11 -11.13
N VAL A 111 -12.83 20.13 -10.83
CA VAL A 111 -11.94 21.31 -10.86
C VAL A 111 -10.62 21.02 -11.58
N PRO A 112 -10.67 20.50 -12.82
CA PRO A 112 -9.51 19.91 -13.51
C PRO A 112 -8.37 20.90 -13.77
N GLN A 113 -8.66 22.20 -13.85
CA GLN A 113 -7.68 23.27 -14.06
C GLN A 113 -6.66 23.40 -12.92
N ARG A 114 -6.94 22.82 -11.75
CA ARG A 114 -6.03 22.82 -10.60
C ARG A 114 -4.98 21.71 -10.68
N LEU A 115 -5.23 20.65 -11.45
CA LEU A 115 -4.43 19.43 -11.46
C LEU A 115 -3.21 19.55 -12.39
N ASN A 116 -2.05 19.35 -11.79
CA ASN A 116 -0.76 19.21 -12.45
C ASN A 116 -0.11 17.91 -12.00
N GLU A 117 0.84 17.41 -12.77
CA GLU A 117 1.62 16.22 -12.41
C GLU A 117 3.11 16.45 -12.59
N VAL A 118 3.90 15.64 -11.88
CA VAL A 118 5.30 15.39 -12.19
C VAL A 118 5.51 13.89 -12.26
N ARG A 119 6.15 13.45 -13.35
CA ARG A 119 6.51 12.05 -13.58
C ARG A 119 7.93 11.79 -13.18
N LEU A 120 8.10 10.78 -12.34
CA LEU A 120 9.36 10.31 -11.82
C LEU A 120 9.59 8.83 -12.20
N THR A 121 10.85 8.42 -12.13
CA THR A 121 11.33 7.04 -12.15
C THR A 121 11.47 6.54 -10.70
N ALA A 122 11.55 5.22 -10.52
CA ALA A 122 11.72 4.63 -9.19
C ALA A 122 13.04 5.08 -8.51
N ASP A 123 14.11 5.26 -9.29
CA ASP A 123 15.41 5.68 -8.79
C ASP A 123 15.42 7.15 -8.34
N GLU A 124 14.56 8.00 -8.91
CA GLU A 124 14.48 9.42 -8.52
C GLU A 124 13.91 9.61 -7.11
N ILE A 125 13.05 8.71 -6.65
CA ILE A 125 12.44 8.77 -5.30
C ILE A 125 13.17 7.92 -4.26
N SER A 126 14.26 7.24 -4.64
CA SER A 126 14.93 6.24 -3.81
C SER A 126 16.38 6.60 -3.50
N GLY A 127 16.83 6.22 -2.31
CA GLY A 127 18.21 6.39 -1.86
C GLY A 127 18.55 7.79 -1.34
N PRO A 128 19.81 8.01 -0.93
CA PRO A 128 20.21 9.20 -0.16
C PRO A 128 20.12 10.52 -0.94
N ASN A 129 20.14 10.46 -2.28
CA ASN A 129 20.09 11.64 -3.15
C ASN A 129 18.69 11.93 -3.70
N ALA A 130 17.63 11.29 -3.17
CA ALA A 130 16.27 11.45 -3.66
C ALA A 130 15.80 12.92 -3.64
N ALA A 131 16.09 13.67 -2.58
CA ALA A 131 15.71 15.08 -2.47
C ALA A 131 16.30 15.94 -3.60
N ALA A 132 17.60 15.82 -3.87
CA ALA A 132 18.27 16.57 -4.94
C ALA A 132 17.75 16.18 -6.33
N ARG A 133 17.44 14.89 -6.55
CA ARG A 133 16.83 14.42 -7.81
C ARG A 133 15.43 15.00 -7.97
N ILE A 134 14.60 14.97 -6.93
CA ILE A 134 13.26 15.55 -6.96
C ILE A 134 13.30 17.07 -7.17
N GLU A 135 14.25 17.77 -6.54
CA GLU A 135 14.46 19.21 -6.72
C GLU A 135 14.67 19.56 -8.21
N ALA A 136 15.50 18.79 -8.91
CA ALA A 136 15.75 18.98 -10.35
C ALA A 136 14.49 18.80 -11.22
N ARG A 137 13.45 18.13 -10.71
CA ARG A 137 12.17 17.85 -11.40
C ARG A 137 11.06 18.83 -11.02
N LEU A 138 11.30 19.78 -10.10
CA LEU A 138 10.34 20.83 -9.74
C LEU A 138 9.81 21.64 -10.95
N PRO A 139 10.63 21.99 -11.96
CA PRO A 139 10.16 22.71 -13.15
C PRO A 139 9.23 21.88 -14.06
N ASP A 140 9.18 20.56 -13.90
CA ASP A 140 8.45 19.66 -14.79
C ASP A 140 6.95 19.58 -14.47
N ALA A 141 6.48 20.31 -13.46
CA ALA A 141 5.07 20.36 -13.10
C ALA A 141 4.25 20.86 -14.28
N ALA A 142 3.42 19.98 -14.85
CA ALA A 142 2.64 20.24 -16.04
C ALA A 142 1.15 19.97 -15.80
N PRO A 143 0.23 20.77 -16.39
CA PRO A 143 -1.20 20.52 -16.29
C PRO A 143 -1.60 19.16 -16.85
N ILE A 144 -2.51 18.46 -16.16
CA ILE A 144 -3.11 17.23 -16.69
C ILE A 144 -4.28 17.61 -17.59
N SER A 145 -4.32 17.05 -18.82
CA SER A 145 -5.44 17.34 -19.72
C SER A 145 -6.77 16.81 -19.18
N VAL A 146 -7.86 17.54 -19.44
CA VAL A 146 -9.23 17.16 -19.00
C VAL A 146 -9.63 15.76 -19.47
N LEU A 147 -9.27 15.39 -20.72
CA LEU A 147 -9.52 14.05 -21.26
C LEU A 147 -8.79 12.97 -20.46
N ARG A 148 -7.53 13.24 -20.06
CA ARG A 148 -6.78 12.29 -19.25
C ARG A 148 -7.30 12.21 -17.82
N ILE A 149 -7.69 13.32 -17.21
CA ILE A 149 -8.32 13.34 -15.87
C ILE A 149 -9.58 12.47 -15.89
N THR A 150 -10.44 12.65 -16.90
CA THR A 150 -11.67 11.86 -17.07
C THR A 150 -11.37 10.37 -17.20
N ARG A 151 -10.38 10.00 -18.03
CA ARG A 151 -9.95 8.59 -18.16
C ARG A 151 -9.43 8.02 -16.85
N LEU A 152 -8.53 8.73 -16.16
CA LEU A 152 -7.97 8.28 -14.88
C LEU A 152 -9.04 8.15 -13.80
N ALA A 153 -10.03 9.05 -13.80
CA ALA A 153 -11.17 8.99 -12.90
C ALA A 153 -12.05 7.75 -13.16
N LEU A 154 -12.26 7.39 -14.43
CA LEU A 154 -12.97 6.17 -14.80
C LEU A 154 -12.19 4.92 -14.37
N GLU A 155 -10.90 4.86 -14.68
CA GLU A 155 -10.01 3.74 -14.28
C GLU A 155 -9.99 3.56 -12.75
N TRP A 156 -10.10 4.66 -11.98
CA TRP A 156 -10.29 4.58 -10.52
C TRP A 156 -11.61 3.90 -10.14
N GLN A 157 -12.72 4.30 -10.77
CA GLN A 157 -14.03 3.70 -10.51
C GLN A 157 -14.03 2.21 -10.84
N GLU A 158 -13.39 1.81 -11.94
CA GLU A 158 -13.20 0.41 -12.33
C GLU A 158 -12.41 -0.37 -11.27
N ALA A 159 -11.28 0.18 -10.79
CA ALA A 159 -10.47 -0.44 -9.74
C ALA A 159 -11.24 -0.61 -8.41
N LYS A 160 -12.09 0.36 -8.05
CA LYS A 160 -12.99 0.27 -6.89
C LYS A 160 -14.08 -0.78 -7.09
N PHE A 161 -14.66 -0.85 -8.29
CA PHE A 161 -15.74 -1.78 -8.61
C PHE A 161 -15.25 -3.23 -8.67
N ALA A 162 -14.11 -3.47 -9.33
CA ALA A 162 -13.47 -4.78 -9.39
C ALA A 162 -13.12 -5.30 -7.99
N ASN A 163 -12.71 -4.39 -7.09
CA ASN A 163 -12.48 -4.68 -5.66
C ASN A 163 -11.62 -5.93 -5.40
N GLY A 164 -10.65 -6.20 -6.27
CA GLY A 164 -9.77 -7.37 -6.16
C GLY A 164 -8.91 -7.35 -4.89
N GLU A 165 -8.44 -8.54 -4.50
CA GLU A 165 -7.54 -8.71 -3.35
C GLU A 165 -6.23 -7.97 -3.54
N THR A 166 -5.67 -8.07 -4.76
CA THR A 166 -4.52 -7.30 -5.22
C THR A 166 -4.83 -6.58 -6.54
N ARG A 167 -4.13 -5.49 -6.80
CA ARG A 167 -4.26 -4.65 -8.01
C ARG A 167 -2.88 -4.50 -8.61
N ARG A 168 -2.67 -5.21 -9.71
CA ARG A 168 -1.39 -5.29 -10.42
C ARG A 168 -1.38 -4.32 -11.57
N TRP A 169 -0.31 -3.57 -11.69
CA TRP A 169 -0.06 -2.66 -12.78
C TRP A 169 0.76 -3.38 -13.87
N ARG A 170 0.16 -3.56 -15.05
CA ARG A 170 0.78 -4.22 -16.22
C ARG A 170 0.32 -3.52 -17.48
N ASP A 171 1.23 -3.27 -18.42
CA ASP A 171 0.91 -2.68 -19.73
C ASP A 171 0.00 -1.44 -19.67
N ASN A 172 0.24 -0.59 -18.67
CA ASN A 172 -0.51 0.62 -18.40
C ASN A 172 -2.01 0.40 -18.04
N THR A 173 -2.36 -0.78 -17.52
CA THR A 173 -3.69 -1.09 -16.98
C THR A 173 -3.60 -1.79 -15.62
N PHE A 174 -4.70 -1.73 -14.85
CA PHE A 174 -4.85 -2.48 -13.62
C PHE A 174 -5.57 -3.81 -13.86
N THR A 175 -4.94 -4.89 -13.43
CA THR A 175 -5.55 -6.22 -13.38
C THR A 175 -5.72 -6.67 -11.94
N SER A 176 -6.87 -7.24 -11.60
CA SER A 176 -7.07 -7.86 -10.30
C SER A 176 -6.30 -9.17 -10.21
N GLY A 177 -5.68 -9.42 -9.05
CA GLY A 177 -5.06 -10.68 -8.71
C GLY A 177 -5.57 -11.20 -7.37
N THR A 178 -5.22 -12.45 -7.07
CA THR A 178 -5.59 -13.11 -5.80
C THR A 178 -4.41 -13.17 -4.84
N TRP A 179 -4.69 -13.48 -3.57
CA TRP A 179 -3.66 -13.82 -2.59
C TRP A 179 -2.93 -15.11 -2.95
N SER A 180 -3.64 -16.12 -3.48
CA SER A 180 -3.04 -17.39 -3.89
C SER A 180 -1.97 -17.23 -4.96
N ASP A 181 -2.16 -16.30 -5.90
CA ASP A 181 -1.12 -15.96 -6.88
C ASP A 181 0.14 -15.40 -6.20
N LEU A 182 -0.03 -14.55 -5.17
CA LEU A 182 1.08 -13.94 -4.44
C LEU A 182 1.80 -14.98 -3.57
N ASP A 183 1.04 -15.89 -2.97
CA ASP A 183 1.55 -17.02 -2.19
C ASP A 183 2.41 -17.94 -3.05
N ALA A 184 1.93 -18.29 -4.26
CA ALA A 184 2.71 -19.09 -5.20
C ALA A 184 4.05 -18.41 -5.54
N MET A 185 4.05 -17.10 -5.79
CA MET A 185 5.30 -16.35 -6.02
C MET A 185 6.20 -16.32 -4.78
N ILE A 186 5.64 -16.27 -3.56
CA ILE A 186 6.41 -16.35 -2.32
C ILE A 186 7.11 -17.71 -2.23
N LEU A 187 6.38 -18.81 -2.45
CA LEU A 187 6.94 -20.16 -2.42
C LEU A 187 8.03 -20.34 -3.48
N ASP A 188 7.80 -19.89 -4.72
CA ASP A 188 8.81 -19.95 -5.80
C ASP A 188 10.11 -19.22 -5.42
N VAL A 189 10.02 -18.05 -4.76
CA VAL A 189 11.19 -17.29 -4.30
C VAL A 189 11.91 -18.02 -3.15
N LEU A 190 11.16 -18.64 -2.24
CA LEU A 190 11.71 -19.38 -1.11
C LEU A 190 12.39 -20.67 -1.55
N ASP A 191 11.78 -21.45 -2.46
CA ASP A 191 12.34 -22.67 -3.04
C ASP A 191 13.65 -22.35 -3.77
N ALA A 192 13.67 -21.29 -4.60
CA ALA A 192 14.88 -20.83 -5.25
C ALA A 192 15.98 -20.35 -4.27
N HIS A 193 15.61 -20.03 -3.02
CA HIS A 193 16.54 -19.66 -1.96
C HIS A 193 16.99 -20.86 -1.12
N GLU A 194 16.25 -21.98 -1.11
CA GLU A 194 16.59 -23.20 -0.36
C GLU A 194 17.87 -23.86 -0.90
N ASP A 195 18.10 -23.78 -2.21
CA ASP A 195 19.30 -24.32 -2.88
C ASP A 195 20.62 -23.60 -2.48
N ARG A 196 20.58 -22.63 -1.57
CA ARG A 196 21.78 -21.93 -1.08
C ARG A 196 22.55 -22.75 -0.03
N PRO A 197 23.89 -22.65 -0.02
CA PRO A 197 24.73 -23.37 0.93
C PRO A 197 24.37 -23.04 2.39
N ALA A 198 24.59 -24.00 3.28
CA ALA A 198 24.20 -24.02 4.71
C ALA A 198 24.79 -22.91 5.61
N GLY A 199 25.32 -21.83 5.05
CA GLY A 199 25.78 -20.62 5.75
C GLY A 199 25.26 -19.32 5.13
N ALA A 200 24.30 -19.38 4.19
CA ALA A 200 23.67 -18.19 3.64
C ALA A 200 22.87 -17.44 4.73
N SER A 201 22.89 -16.11 4.66
CA SER A 201 22.05 -15.26 5.50
C SER A 201 20.57 -15.57 5.25
N TRP A 202 19.75 -15.51 6.31
CA TRP A 202 18.30 -15.58 6.19
C TRP A 202 17.79 -14.53 5.20
N LEU A 203 16.78 -14.91 4.41
CA LEU A 203 16.11 -13.98 3.51
C LEU A 203 15.29 -13.01 4.35
N ALA A 204 15.65 -11.72 4.29
CA ALA A 204 14.90 -10.67 4.97
C ALA A 204 13.57 -10.39 4.25
N SER A 205 12.57 -9.91 4.99
CA SER A 205 11.21 -9.60 4.51
C SER A 205 11.20 -8.57 3.38
N ASP A 206 12.03 -7.53 3.50
CA ASP A 206 12.22 -6.49 2.49
C ASP A 206 12.86 -7.05 1.20
N ALA A 207 13.85 -7.94 1.34
CA ALA A 207 14.49 -8.62 0.23
C ALA A 207 13.51 -9.56 -0.50
N LEU A 208 12.63 -10.24 0.23
CA LEU A 208 11.53 -11.03 -0.32
C LEU A 208 10.54 -10.14 -1.08
N GLY A 209 10.07 -9.05 -0.48
CA GLY A 209 9.18 -8.09 -1.16
C GLY A 209 9.78 -7.52 -2.45
N ALA A 210 11.07 -7.19 -2.43
CA ALA A 210 11.80 -6.74 -3.61
C ALA A 210 11.95 -7.86 -4.68
N ALA A 211 12.13 -9.12 -4.26
CA ALA A 211 12.18 -10.26 -5.16
C ALA A 211 10.83 -10.51 -5.83
N LEU A 212 9.72 -10.47 -5.09
CA LEU A 212 8.35 -10.58 -5.63
C LEU A 212 8.06 -9.48 -6.66
N THR A 213 8.47 -8.25 -6.35
CA THR A 213 8.31 -7.11 -7.26
C THR A 213 9.05 -7.34 -8.57
N ARG A 214 10.32 -7.80 -8.52
CA ARG A 214 11.11 -8.17 -9.71
C ARG A 214 10.55 -9.39 -10.44
N GLY A 215 9.97 -10.34 -9.71
CA GLY A 215 9.33 -11.55 -10.22
C GLY A 215 8.00 -11.31 -10.94
N GLY A 216 7.54 -10.05 -11.02
CA GLY A 216 6.34 -9.70 -11.78
C GLY A 216 5.06 -9.69 -10.95
N ALA A 217 5.15 -9.51 -9.63
CA ALA A 217 3.97 -9.28 -8.78
C ALA A 217 3.08 -8.13 -9.30
N GLY A 218 3.66 -7.19 -10.05
CA GLY A 218 2.95 -6.08 -10.70
C GLY A 218 2.68 -4.90 -9.76
N PHE A 219 3.24 -4.92 -8.56
CA PHE A 219 3.26 -3.81 -7.60
C PHE A 219 4.41 -4.04 -6.62
N THR A 220 4.84 -2.97 -5.93
CA THR A 220 5.79 -3.09 -4.82
C THR A 220 5.13 -3.78 -3.64
N VAL A 221 5.61 -4.98 -3.28
CA VAL A 221 5.04 -5.74 -2.15
C VAL A 221 5.68 -5.27 -0.84
N GLY A 222 4.94 -4.44 -0.10
CA GLY A 222 5.40 -3.90 1.18
C GLY A 222 5.55 -4.97 2.27
N GLU A 223 6.47 -4.72 3.20
CA GLU A 223 6.77 -5.64 4.30
C GLU A 223 5.54 -6.09 5.12
N PRO A 224 4.57 -5.22 5.48
CA PRO A 224 3.38 -5.66 6.21
C PRO A 224 2.59 -6.75 5.46
N VAL A 225 2.51 -6.65 4.14
CA VAL A 225 1.84 -7.65 3.29
C VAL A 225 2.67 -8.94 3.25
N VAL A 226 3.99 -8.83 3.06
CA VAL A 226 4.90 -10.00 3.07
C VAL A 226 4.76 -10.79 4.39
N LEU A 227 4.90 -10.11 5.53
CA LEU A 227 4.83 -10.74 6.84
C LEU A 227 3.46 -11.35 7.10
N TRP A 228 2.39 -10.68 6.70
CA TRP A 228 1.04 -11.24 6.81
C TRP A 228 0.89 -12.50 5.95
N ARG A 229 1.31 -12.49 4.67
CA ARG A 229 1.22 -13.67 3.81
C ARG A 229 2.05 -14.85 4.33
N LEU A 230 3.25 -14.62 4.85
CA LEU A 230 4.05 -15.67 5.48
C LEU A 230 3.34 -16.31 6.68
N ARG A 231 2.59 -15.52 7.47
CA ARG A 231 1.77 -16.06 8.59
C ARG A 231 0.61 -16.90 8.07
N GLU A 232 -0.06 -16.47 7.01
CA GLU A 232 -1.17 -17.21 6.40
C GLU A 232 -0.69 -18.54 5.80
N LEU A 233 0.45 -18.53 5.09
CA LEU A 233 1.10 -19.74 4.57
C LEU A 233 1.53 -20.71 5.69
N CYS A 234 2.07 -20.19 6.80
CA CYS A 234 2.36 -21.02 7.98
C CYS A 234 1.08 -21.62 8.58
N ALA A 235 -0.01 -20.85 8.66
CA ALA A 235 -1.29 -21.31 9.20
C ALA A 235 -1.96 -22.37 8.30
N ALA A 236 -1.72 -22.31 6.99
CA ALA A 236 -2.13 -23.31 6.02
C ALA A 236 -1.20 -24.55 5.97
N GLU A 237 -0.16 -24.59 6.81
CA GLU A 237 0.87 -25.64 6.85
C GLU A 237 1.73 -25.79 5.57
N GLU A 238 1.70 -24.79 4.68
CA GLU A 238 2.52 -24.72 3.47
C GLU A 238 3.95 -24.24 3.77
N LEU A 239 4.11 -23.44 4.83
CA LEU A 239 5.41 -23.07 5.38
C LEU A 239 5.60 -23.63 6.79
N ARG A 240 6.83 -24.05 7.08
CA ARG A 240 7.22 -24.56 8.40
C ARG A 240 8.44 -23.84 8.91
N LEU A 241 8.48 -23.62 10.22
CA LEU A 241 9.70 -23.18 10.88
C LEU A 241 10.75 -24.30 10.82
N ARG A 242 12.00 -23.94 10.53
CA ARG A 242 13.13 -24.88 10.58
C ARG A 242 13.24 -25.50 11.98
N ASP A 243 13.64 -26.77 12.05
CA ASP A 243 13.61 -27.57 13.29
C ASP A 243 14.37 -26.94 14.47
N ASP A 244 15.50 -26.28 14.21
CA ASP A 244 16.29 -25.58 15.23
C ASP A 244 15.54 -24.36 15.80
N MET A 245 14.80 -23.63 14.97
CA MET A 245 13.95 -22.52 15.38
C MET A 245 12.66 -23.01 16.05
N CYS A 246 12.08 -24.12 15.60
CA CYS A 246 10.98 -24.80 16.29
C CYS A 246 11.38 -25.15 17.73
N ALA A 247 12.56 -25.73 17.93
CA ALA A 247 13.09 -26.07 19.24
C ALA A 247 13.31 -24.82 20.11
N ALA A 248 13.85 -23.74 19.53
CA ALA A 248 14.08 -22.48 20.24
C ALA A 248 12.78 -21.74 20.61
N CYS A 249 11.73 -21.84 19.79
CA CYS A 249 10.44 -21.17 20.01
C CYS A 249 9.49 -21.99 20.91
N ALA A 250 9.71 -23.30 21.08
CA ALA A 250 8.85 -24.17 21.87
C ALA A 250 8.59 -23.65 23.31
N PRO A 251 9.58 -23.11 24.06
CA PRO A 251 9.33 -22.53 25.38
C PRO A 251 8.47 -21.27 25.34
N LEU A 252 8.68 -20.39 24.35
CA LEU A 252 7.92 -19.15 24.16
C LEU A 252 6.46 -19.44 23.77
N ALA A 253 6.25 -20.42 22.88
CA ALA A 253 4.92 -20.87 22.48
C ALA A 253 4.16 -21.52 23.65
N ALA A 254 4.84 -22.30 24.50
CA ALA A 254 4.24 -22.87 25.71
C ALA A 254 3.83 -21.77 26.71
N ALA A 255 4.68 -20.77 26.93
CA ALA A 255 4.39 -19.62 27.79
C ALA A 255 3.20 -18.79 27.26
N ALA A 256 3.15 -18.53 25.95
CA ALA A 256 2.04 -17.80 25.32
C ALA A 256 0.70 -18.55 25.41
N ARG A 257 0.71 -19.89 25.31
CA ARG A 257 -0.49 -20.72 25.53
C ARG A 257 -0.94 -20.71 26.99
N ALA A 258 0.00 -20.73 27.94
CA ALA A 258 -0.31 -20.64 29.37
C ALA A 258 -0.88 -19.26 29.76
N ALA A 259 -0.51 -18.20 29.03
CA ALA A 259 -0.99 -16.84 29.25
C ALA A 259 -2.32 -16.51 28.53
N ARG A 260 -2.83 -17.40 27.65
CA ARG A 260 -4.12 -17.19 26.99
C ARG A 260 -5.27 -17.42 27.98
N PRO A 261 -6.18 -16.46 28.16
CA PRO A 261 -7.36 -16.68 28.99
C PRO A 261 -8.21 -17.82 28.40
N PRO A 262 -8.77 -18.70 29.24
CA PRO A 262 -9.61 -19.79 28.77
C PRO A 262 -10.83 -19.22 28.03
N LEU A 263 -11.16 -19.82 26.88
CA LEU A 263 -12.36 -19.46 26.13
C LEU A 263 -13.59 -19.63 27.03
N PRO A 264 -14.56 -18.70 27.02
CA PRO A 264 -15.77 -18.82 27.82
C PRO A 264 -16.53 -20.07 27.36
N GLN A 265 -16.67 -21.04 28.27
CA GLN A 265 -17.48 -22.23 28.05
C GLN A 265 -18.93 -21.79 27.89
N THR A 266 -19.42 -21.77 26.65
CA THR A 266 -20.84 -21.58 26.37
C THR A 266 -21.54 -22.89 26.70
N ALA A 267 -22.10 -22.98 27.91
CA ALA A 267 -22.97 -24.08 28.30
C ALA A 267 -24.25 -24.03 27.45
N ALA A 268 -24.31 -24.86 26.41
CA ALA A 268 -25.52 -25.07 25.63
C ALA A 268 -26.52 -25.90 26.45
N HIS A 269 -27.35 -25.23 27.25
CA HIS A 269 -28.61 -25.79 27.74
C HIS A 269 -29.77 -25.22 26.93
N LEU A 270 -30.04 -25.83 25.77
CA LEU A 270 -31.34 -25.69 25.10
C LEU A 270 -32.26 -26.79 25.63
N SER A 271 -33.09 -26.44 26.61
CA SER A 271 -34.25 -27.25 26.98
C SER A 271 -35.41 -26.89 26.05
N LEU A 272 -35.85 -27.85 25.24
CA LEU A 272 -37.08 -27.74 24.44
C LEU A 272 -38.28 -28.22 25.29
N PRO A 273 -39.39 -27.47 25.39
CA PRO A 273 -40.61 -27.99 25.97
C PRO A 273 -41.38 -28.85 24.96
N ARG A 274 -42.02 -29.91 25.47
CA ARG A 274 -42.98 -30.77 24.75
C ARG A 274 -44.34 -30.10 24.66
#